data_AF-A0A1L5KMA3-F1
#
_entry.id   AF-A0A1L5KMA3-F1
#
_cell.length_a   1.000
_cell.length_b   1.000
_cell.length_c   1.000
_cell.angle_alpha   90.00
_cell.angle_beta   90.00
_cell.angle_gamma   90.00
#
_symmetry.space_group_name_H-M   'P 1'
#
loop_
_entity.id
_entity.type
_entity.pdbx_description
1 polymer ?
#
loop_
_entity_poly.entity_id
_entity_poly.type
_entity_poly.pdbx_seq_one_letter_code
_entity_poly.pdbx_strand_id
1 'polypeptide(L)'
;ADIIREAAKHHEVGLHAWDHHAWQAHSGNWDRQTMIDDIARGLRTLEEIIGQPVTCSAAAGWRADQKVIEAKEAFHLRYNSDCRGAMPFRPLLESGNPGTAQIPVTLPTWDEVIGRDVKAEDFNGWLLNRILRDKGTPVYTIHAEVEGCAYQHNFVDLLKRAAQEGVTFCPLSELLSETLPLGQVVRGNIAGREGWLGCQQIAGSR
;
A
#
# COMPACT_ATOMS: atom_id res chain seq x y z
N ALA A 1 6.38 22.18 0.54
CA ALA A 1 6.38 20.91 -0.22
C ALA A 1 7.80 20.35 -0.45
N ASP A 2 8.84 20.93 0.16
CA ASP A 2 10.24 20.60 -0.18
C ASP A 2 10.66 19.18 0.22
N ILE A 3 10.11 18.65 1.32
CA ILE A 3 10.34 17.26 1.73
C ILE A 3 9.85 16.26 0.66
N ILE A 4 8.67 16.52 0.07
CA ILE A 4 8.11 15.67 -0.99
C ILE A 4 9.00 15.74 -2.25
N ARG A 5 9.48 16.94 -2.60
CA ARG A 5 10.38 17.14 -3.74
C ARG A 5 11.71 16.41 -3.55
N GLU A 6 12.27 16.48 -2.35
CA GLU A 6 13.53 15.80 -2.06
C GLU A 6 13.36 14.28 -2.06
N ALA A 7 12.28 13.77 -1.45
CA ALA A 7 11.97 12.33 -1.48
C ALA A 7 11.84 11.81 -2.93
N ALA A 8 11.16 12.55 -3.81
CA ALA A 8 10.95 12.17 -5.20
C ALA A 8 12.25 12.07 -6.04
N LYS A 9 13.37 12.63 -5.57
CA LYS A 9 14.67 12.49 -6.25
C LYS A 9 15.30 11.12 -6.05
N HIS A 10 14.95 10.42 -4.96
CA HIS A 10 15.60 9.18 -4.54
C HIS A 10 14.63 8.01 -4.40
N HIS A 11 13.32 8.29 -4.32
CA HIS A 11 12.28 7.31 -4.07
C HIS A 11 11.16 7.42 -5.10
N GLU A 12 10.54 6.28 -5.39
CA GLU A 12 9.24 6.25 -6.07
C GLU A 12 8.19 6.92 -5.18
N VAL A 13 7.43 7.87 -5.76
CA VAL A 13 6.41 8.65 -5.05
C VAL A 13 5.07 8.44 -5.74
N GLY A 14 4.09 7.93 -4.98
CA GLY A 14 2.73 7.69 -5.43
C GLY A 14 1.70 8.49 -4.64
N LEU A 15 0.48 8.59 -5.18
CA LEU A 15 -0.63 9.22 -4.46
C LEU A 15 -1.09 8.35 -3.29
N HIS A 16 -1.16 8.93 -2.10
CA HIS A 16 -1.76 8.27 -0.94
C HIS A 16 -3.24 8.63 -0.75
N ALA A 17 -3.53 9.94 -0.76
CA ALA A 17 -4.85 10.56 -0.81
C ALA A 17 -4.67 12.06 -1.05
N TRP A 18 -5.70 12.78 -1.51
CA TRP A 18 -5.72 14.25 -1.42
C TRP A 18 -5.89 14.70 0.03
N ASP A 19 -6.91 14.15 0.71
CA ASP A 19 -7.13 14.29 2.14
C ASP A 19 -7.19 12.89 2.78
N HIS A 20 -6.16 12.57 3.55
CA HIS A 20 -6.02 11.26 4.20
C HIS A 20 -7.21 10.93 5.11
N HIS A 21 -7.63 11.90 5.92
CA HIS A 21 -8.70 11.69 6.89
C HIS A 21 -10.05 11.52 6.18
N ALA A 22 -10.35 12.40 5.23
CA ALA A 22 -11.59 12.33 4.46
C ALA A 22 -11.68 11.01 3.67
N TRP A 23 -10.58 10.59 3.03
CA TRP A 23 -10.52 9.31 2.33
C TRP A 23 -10.84 8.16 3.29
N GLN A 24 -10.11 8.05 4.40
CA GLN A 24 -10.23 6.91 5.30
C GLN A 24 -11.61 6.82 5.98
N ALA A 25 -12.25 7.97 6.24
CA ALA A 25 -13.55 8.06 6.88
C ALA A 25 -14.73 7.85 5.93
N HIS A 26 -14.62 8.30 4.68
CA HIS A 26 -15.80 8.49 3.82
C HIS A 26 -15.74 7.80 2.45
N SER A 27 -14.57 7.36 1.97
CA SER A 27 -14.43 6.82 0.60
C SER A 27 -15.35 5.66 0.30
N GLY A 28 -15.69 4.84 1.31
CA GLY A 28 -16.65 3.73 1.16
C GLY A 28 -18.08 4.16 0.83
N ASN A 29 -18.43 5.43 1.03
CA ASN A 29 -19.77 5.98 0.81
C ASN A 29 -19.81 7.08 -0.27
N TRP A 30 -18.66 7.48 -0.81
CA TRP A 30 -18.62 8.45 -1.89
C TRP A 30 -19.27 7.90 -3.16
N ASP A 31 -19.90 8.79 -3.91
CA ASP A 31 -20.24 8.50 -5.29
C ASP A 31 -18.98 8.50 -6.17
N ARG A 32 -19.13 7.99 -7.38
CA ARG A 32 -18.02 7.82 -8.33
C ARG A 32 -17.37 9.16 -8.68
N GLN A 33 -18.15 10.22 -8.83
CA GLN A 33 -17.62 11.53 -9.26
C GLN A 33 -16.78 12.17 -8.15
N THR A 34 -17.27 12.15 -6.92
CA THR A 34 -16.54 12.65 -5.74
C THR A 34 -15.20 11.94 -5.58
N MET A 35 -15.20 10.61 -5.73
CA MET A 35 -13.97 9.81 -5.66
C MET A 35 -12.98 10.16 -6.76
N ILE A 36 -13.44 10.30 -8.01
CA ILE A 36 -12.60 10.72 -9.15
C ILE A 36 -12.04 12.13 -8.92
N ASP A 37 -12.86 13.06 -8.45
CA ASP A 37 -12.42 14.44 -8.22
C ASP A 37 -11.36 14.55 -7.12
N ASP A 38 -11.50 13.75 -6.05
CA ASP A 38 -10.52 13.66 -4.97
C ASP A 38 -9.18 13.08 -5.46
N ILE A 39 -9.21 11.95 -6.18
CA ILE A 39 -8.02 11.33 -6.78
C ILE A 39 -7.35 12.31 -7.75
N ALA A 40 -8.13 12.92 -8.65
CA ALA A 40 -7.62 13.85 -9.65
C ALA A 40 -6.94 15.07 -9.01
N ARG A 41 -7.52 15.60 -7.93
CA ARG A 41 -6.91 16.71 -7.19
C ARG A 41 -5.60 16.31 -6.54
N GLY A 42 -5.56 15.13 -5.91
CA GLY A 42 -4.36 14.57 -5.30
C GLY A 42 -3.23 14.37 -6.32
N LEU A 43 -3.53 13.72 -7.45
CA LEU A 43 -2.57 13.48 -8.53
C LEU A 43 -2.03 14.80 -9.08
N ARG A 44 -2.90 15.72 -9.52
CA ARG A 44 -2.46 17.01 -10.06
C ARG A 44 -1.55 17.77 -9.09
N THR A 45 -1.95 17.85 -7.82
CA THR A 45 -1.16 18.59 -6.82
C THR A 45 0.19 17.92 -6.57
N LEU A 46 0.23 16.59 -6.51
CA LEU A 46 1.47 15.87 -6.32
C LEU A 46 2.40 16.04 -7.52
N GLU A 47 1.89 15.92 -8.74
CA GLU A 47 2.62 16.17 -9.99
C GLU A 47 3.17 17.59 -10.08
N GLU A 48 2.39 18.61 -9.69
CA GLU A 48 2.84 20.01 -9.58
C GLU A 48 3.98 20.17 -8.57
N ILE A 49 3.94 19.42 -7.46
CA ILE A 49 4.98 19.46 -6.44
C ILE A 49 6.27 18.84 -6.96
N ILE A 50 6.20 17.61 -7.50
CA ILE A 50 7.37 16.82 -7.87
C ILE A 50 7.90 17.12 -9.28
N GLY A 51 7.12 17.79 -10.12
CA GLY A 51 7.49 18.19 -11.47
C GLY A 51 7.55 17.04 -12.49
N GLN A 52 6.96 15.89 -12.17
CA GLN A 52 6.93 14.69 -13.03
C GLN A 52 5.60 13.94 -12.86
N PRO A 53 5.18 13.12 -13.84
CA PRO A 53 3.95 12.34 -13.74
C PRO A 53 3.96 11.37 -12.55
N VAL A 54 2.81 11.21 -11.91
CA VAL A 54 2.63 10.21 -10.84
C VAL A 54 2.12 8.92 -11.47
N THR A 55 2.86 7.83 -11.28
CA THR A 55 2.57 6.54 -11.96
C THR A 55 1.97 5.48 -11.04
N CYS A 56 1.79 5.76 -9.75
CA CYS A 56 1.25 4.78 -8.81
C CYS A 56 0.46 5.43 -7.67
N SER A 57 -0.29 4.62 -6.94
CA SER A 57 -0.99 5.06 -5.73
C SER A 57 -1.09 3.96 -4.68
N ALA A 58 -1.39 4.33 -3.44
CA ALA A 58 -1.68 3.40 -2.34
C ALA A 58 -2.75 4.02 -1.44
N ALA A 59 -3.96 3.47 -1.42
CA ALA A 59 -5.09 4.07 -0.71
C ALA A 59 -4.85 4.21 0.80
N ALA A 60 -5.13 5.39 1.35
CA ALA A 60 -5.11 5.67 2.78
C ALA A 60 -5.93 4.64 3.58
N GLY A 61 -5.30 4.07 4.61
CA GLY A 61 -5.87 3.01 5.45
C GLY A 61 -6.27 1.74 4.70
N TRP A 62 -5.77 1.52 3.49
CA TRP A 62 -6.23 0.49 2.55
C TRP A 62 -7.75 0.53 2.36
N ARG A 63 -8.38 1.71 2.46
CA ARG A 63 -9.82 1.87 2.20
C ARG A 63 -10.05 1.85 0.69
N ALA A 64 -10.17 0.65 0.15
CA ALA A 64 -10.48 0.41 -1.25
C ALA A 64 -11.37 -0.82 -1.43
N ASP A 65 -12.34 -0.70 -2.31
CA ASP A 65 -13.18 -1.78 -2.81
C ASP A 65 -13.30 -1.66 -4.34
N GLN A 66 -14.17 -2.46 -4.96
CA GLN A 66 -14.38 -2.40 -6.41
C GLN A 66 -14.63 -0.99 -6.93
N LYS A 67 -15.35 -0.11 -6.21
CA LYS A 67 -15.61 1.26 -6.68
C LYS A 67 -14.33 2.07 -6.79
N VAL A 68 -13.41 1.91 -5.84
CA VAL A 68 -12.09 2.55 -5.87
C VAL A 68 -11.27 2.02 -7.04
N ILE A 69 -11.31 0.72 -7.30
CA ILE A 69 -10.63 0.12 -8.45
C ILE A 69 -11.16 0.73 -9.76
N GLU A 70 -12.47 0.74 -9.97
CA GLU A 70 -13.12 1.30 -11.16
C GLU A 70 -12.87 2.81 -11.35
N ALA A 71 -12.80 3.57 -10.25
CA ALA A 71 -12.51 5.00 -10.31
C ALA A 71 -11.06 5.27 -10.74
N LYS A 72 -10.11 4.44 -10.29
CA LYS A 72 -8.68 4.62 -10.57
C LYS A 72 -8.27 4.29 -12.00
N GLU A 73 -9.02 3.46 -12.72
CA GLU A 73 -8.72 3.10 -14.11
C GLU A 73 -8.63 4.32 -15.05
N ALA A 74 -9.39 5.38 -14.77
CA ALA A 74 -9.39 6.61 -15.56
C ALA A 74 -8.04 7.37 -15.53
N PHE A 75 -7.16 7.05 -14.58
CA PHE A 75 -5.88 7.74 -14.38
C PHE A 75 -4.68 6.98 -14.95
N HIS A 76 -4.89 5.78 -15.51
CA HIS A 76 -3.85 5.00 -16.19
C HIS A 76 -2.56 4.82 -15.37
N LEU A 77 -2.70 4.65 -14.06
CA LEU A 77 -1.59 4.35 -13.16
C LEU A 77 -0.95 3.01 -13.57
N ARG A 78 0.36 2.87 -13.35
CA ARG A 78 1.10 1.63 -13.62
C ARG A 78 0.70 0.52 -12.66
N TYR A 79 0.46 0.86 -11.39
CA TYR A 79 -0.03 -0.04 -10.36
C TYR A 79 -0.64 0.72 -9.18
N ASN A 80 -1.37 0.02 -8.32
CA ASN A 80 -1.78 0.54 -7.02
C ASN A 80 -1.45 -0.44 -5.88
N SER A 81 -1.39 0.05 -4.65
CA SER A 81 -1.17 -0.74 -3.42
C SER A 81 -2.30 -0.49 -2.43
N ASP A 82 -3.52 -0.85 -2.86
CA ASP A 82 -4.75 -0.42 -2.18
C ASP A 82 -5.29 -1.39 -1.15
N CYS A 83 -4.69 -2.57 -1.02
CA CYS A 83 -5.25 -3.67 -0.25
C CYS A 83 -4.21 -4.45 0.55
N ARG A 84 -4.73 -5.28 1.45
CA ARG A 84 -3.98 -6.33 2.14
C ARG A 84 -4.12 -7.63 1.37
N GLY A 85 -3.03 -8.40 1.31
CA GLY A 85 -3.01 -9.61 0.49
C GLY A 85 -1.69 -10.37 0.62
N ALA A 86 -1.41 -11.21 -0.34
CA ALA A 86 -0.25 -12.10 -0.36
C ALA A 86 0.67 -11.92 -1.58
N MET A 87 0.14 -11.44 -2.71
CA MET A 87 0.94 -11.32 -3.94
C MET A 87 0.37 -10.29 -4.91
N PRO A 88 1.19 -9.74 -5.83
CA PRO A 88 0.69 -8.91 -6.92
C PRO A 88 -0.36 -9.62 -7.78
N PHE A 89 -1.37 -8.89 -8.26
CA PHE A 89 -2.46 -9.44 -9.07
C PHE A 89 -3.09 -8.36 -9.95
N ARG A 90 -3.94 -8.76 -10.92
CA ARG A 90 -4.81 -7.84 -11.64
C ARG A 90 -6.25 -7.98 -11.14
N PRO A 91 -6.87 -6.91 -10.62
CA PRO A 91 -8.27 -6.97 -10.23
C PRO A 91 -9.15 -7.11 -11.48
N LEU A 92 -10.22 -7.89 -11.39
CA LEU A 92 -11.25 -7.92 -12.42
C LEU A 92 -12.11 -6.67 -12.30
N LEU A 93 -12.31 -6.00 -13.43
CA LEU A 93 -13.28 -4.91 -13.55
C LEU A 93 -14.69 -5.49 -13.70
N GLU A 94 -15.71 -4.65 -13.52
CA GLU A 94 -17.12 -4.99 -13.76
C GLU A 94 -17.34 -5.46 -15.21
N SER A 95 -16.54 -4.98 -16.15
CA SER A 95 -16.53 -5.44 -17.54
C SER A 95 -16.01 -6.87 -17.75
N GLY A 96 -15.42 -7.49 -16.72
CA GLY A 96 -14.73 -8.78 -16.80
C GLY A 96 -13.29 -8.70 -17.31
N ASN A 97 -12.83 -7.53 -17.73
CA ASN A 97 -11.44 -7.33 -18.14
C ASN A 97 -10.51 -7.13 -16.92
N PRO A 98 -9.22 -7.50 -17.03
CA PRO A 98 -8.23 -7.18 -16.00
C PRO A 98 -7.94 -5.67 -15.94
N GLY A 99 -8.06 -5.08 -14.76
CA GLY A 99 -7.73 -3.69 -14.48
C GLY A 99 -6.25 -3.46 -14.16
N THR A 100 -5.93 -2.28 -13.61
CA THR A 100 -4.59 -1.88 -13.18
C THR A 100 -4.04 -2.81 -12.09
N ALA A 101 -2.77 -3.21 -12.21
CA ALA A 101 -2.13 -4.12 -11.26
C ALA A 101 -2.23 -3.61 -9.81
N GLN A 102 -2.42 -4.55 -8.88
CA GLN A 102 -2.41 -4.30 -7.44
C GLN A 102 -1.20 -5.00 -6.82
N ILE A 103 -0.47 -4.30 -5.97
CA ILE A 103 0.62 -4.83 -5.14
C ILE A 103 0.16 -4.71 -3.68
N PRO A 104 -0.36 -5.78 -3.06
CA PRO A 104 -0.88 -5.71 -1.71
C PRO A 104 0.22 -5.54 -0.66
N VAL A 105 -0.11 -4.92 0.46
CA VAL A 105 0.72 -5.00 1.67
C VAL A 105 0.55 -6.40 2.29
N THR A 106 1.67 -7.13 2.43
CA THR A 106 1.67 -8.54 2.83
C THR A 106 2.11 -8.75 4.28
N LEU A 107 2.98 -7.88 4.79
CA LEU A 107 3.44 -7.94 6.18
C LEU A 107 2.55 -7.11 7.10
N PRO A 108 2.38 -7.55 8.34
CA PRO A 108 1.61 -6.79 9.31
C PRO A 108 2.36 -5.57 9.82
N THR A 109 1.60 -4.53 10.17
CA THR A 109 2.13 -3.33 10.82
C THR A 109 2.32 -3.56 12.31
N TRP A 110 3.02 -2.64 12.97
CA TRP A 110 3.28 -2.70 14.41
C TRP A 110 1.97 -2.80 15.23
N ASP A 111 0.97 -1.95 14.91
CA ASP A 111 -0.33 -1.90 15.59
C ASP A 111 -1.15 -3.19 15.45
N GLU A 112 -0.93 -3.98 14.40
CA GLU A 112 -1.70 -5.20 14.14
C GLU A 112 -1.32 -6.40 15.03
N VAL A 113 -0.09 -6.40 15.56
CA VAL A 113 0.52 -7.59 16.16
C VAL A 113 0.99 -7.39 17.59
N ILE A 114 1.20 -6.14 18.02
CA ILE A 114 1.75 -5.86 19.33
C ILE A 114 0.74 -6.16 20.44
N GLY A 115 1.22 -6.85 21.49
CA GLY A 115 0.40 -7.28 22.62
C GLY A 115 -0.53 -8.46 22.31
N ARG A 116 -0.60 -8.88 21.04
CA ARG A 116 -1.38 -10.03 20.58
C ARG A 116 -0.47 -11.19 20.17
N ASP A 117 0.41 -10.95 19.20
CA ASP A 117 1.29 -11.95 18.62
C ASP A 117 2.76 -11.78 19.07
N VAL A 118 3.17 -10.55 19.37
CA VAL A 118 4.57 -10.22 19.70
C VAL A 118 4.66 -9.08 20.71
N LYS A 119 5.69 -9.09 21.56
CA LYS A 119 6.01 -7.98 22.46
C LYS A 119 6.71 -6.85 21.71
N ALA A 120 6.58 -5.63 22.20
CA ALA A 120 7.20 -4.45 21.58
C ALA A 120 8.72 -4.57 21.41
N GLU A 121 9.41 -5.12 22.40
CA GLU A 121 10.87 -5.34 22.37
C GLU A 121 11.32 -6.38 21.32
N ASP A 122 10.46 -7.33 20.98
CA ASP A 122 10.77 -8.44 20.07
C ASP A 122 10.39 -8.15 18.60
N PHE A 123 9.67 -7.04 18.35
CA PHE A 123 9.03 -6.75 17.06
C PHE A 123 9.99 -6.82 15.87
N ASN A 124 11.14 -6.14 15.94
CA ASN A 124 12.10 -6.10 14.82
C ASN A 124 12.61 -7.51 14.46
N GLY A 125 12.91 -8.34 15.46
CA GLY A 125 13.38 -9.70 15.22
C GLY A 125 12.30 -10.60 14.64
N TRP A 126 11.08 -10.44 15.13
CA TRP A 126 9.91 -11.13 14.63
C TRP A 126 9.57 -10.75 13.18
N LEU A 127 9.62 -9.45 12.85
CA LEU A 127 9.36 -8.94 11.50
C LEU A 127 10.45 -9.42 10.53
N LEU A 128 11.72 -9.31 10.91
CA LEU A 128 12.84 -9.77 10.09
C LEU A 128 12.76 -11.27 9.81
N ASN A 129 12.38 -12.08 10.81
CA ASN A 129 12.17 -13.50 10.61
C ASN A 129 11.07 -13.80 9.59
N ARG A 130 9.99 -13.00 9.55
CA ARG A 130 8.95 -13.10 8.51
C ARG A 130 9.47 -12.72 7.14
N ILE A 131 10.23 -11.63 7.04
CA ILE A 131 10.86 -11.20 5.78
C ILE A 131 11.72 -12.34 5.20
N LEU A 132 12.57 -12.95 6.03
CA LEU A 132 13.49 -14.02 5.60
C LEU A 132 12.80 -15.36 5.27
N ARG A 133 11.58 -15.58 5.77
CA ARG A 133 10.80 -16.80 5.51
C ARG A 133 9.84 -16.65 4.32
N ASP A 134 9.63 -15.42 3.85
CA ASP A 134 8.80 -15.17 2.67
C ASP A 134 9.47 -15.77 1.42
N LYS A 135 8.68 -16.32 0.51
CA LYS A 135 9.17 -16.97 -0.71
C LYS A 135 9.09 -16.06 -1.94
N GLY A 136 8.41 -14.92 -1.82
CA GLY A 136 8.37 -13.85 -2.80
C GLY A 136 9.12 -12.64 -2.27
N THR A 137 8.59 -11.45 -2.55
CA THR A 137 9.11 -10.20 -2.00
C THR A 137 8.03 -9.59 -1.09
N PRO A 138 8.23 -9.62 0.23
CA PRO A 138 7.23 -9.14 1.16
C PRO A 138 7.12 -7.62 1.12
N VAL A 139 5.91 -7.10 1.29
CA VAL A 139 5.60 -5.67 1.27
C VAL A 139 5.25 -5.22 2.69
N TYR A 140 6.05 -4.30 3.23
CA TYR A 140 5.87 -3.74 4.57
C TYR A 140 5.58 -2.24 4.50
N THR A 141 4.67 -1.77 5.36
CA THR A 141 4.30 -0.36 5.45
C THR A 141 4.94 0.28 6.67
N ILE A 142 5.50 1.47 6.47
CA ILE A 142 6.04 2.34 7.52
C ILE A 142 5.36 3.71 7.44
N HIS A 143 5.29 4.41 8.56
CA HIS A 143 4.69 5.72 8.71
C HIS A 143 5.75 6.72 9.18
N ALA A 144 5.80 7.88 8.54
CA ALA A 144 6.80 8.90 8.89
C ALA A 144 6.60 9.39 10.33
N GLU A 145 5.36 9.52 10.78
CA GLU A 145 4.98 9.98 12.10
C GLU A 145 5.23 8.96 13.22
N VAL A 146 5.34 7.67 12.90
CA VAL A 146 5.59 6.59 13.86
C VAL A 146 7.04 6.13 13.77
N GLU A 147 7.41 5.39 12.72
CA GLU A 147 8.74 4.84 12.51
C GLU A 147 9.79 5.90 12.19
N GLY A 148 9.38 7.05 11.62
CA GLY A 148 10.30 8.18 11.35
C GLY A 148 10.54 9.09 12.54
N CYS A 149 9.68 9.04 13.58
CA CYS A 149 9.74 9.92 14.75
C CYS A 149 9.86 9.10 16.04
N ALA A 150 8.74 8.71 16.64
CA ALA A 150 8.70 8.07 17.97
C ALA A 150 9.53 6.77 18.04
N TYR A 151 9.59 6.03 16.94
CA TYR A 151 10.29 4.75 16.83
C TYR A 151 11.51 4.81 15.90
N GLN A 152 12.08 6.00 15.66
CA GLN A 152 13.21 6.19 14.75
C GLN A 152 14.39 5.25 15.07
N HIS A 153 14.74 5.09 16.34
CA HIS A 153 15.84 4.20 16.74
C HIS A 153 15.55 2.74 16.40
N ASN A 154 14.31 2.28 16.62
CA ASN A 154 13.88 0.93 16.25
C ASN A 154 13.88 0.75 14.74
N PHE A 155 13.47 1.75 13.96
CA PHE A 155 13.51 1.67 12.51
C PHE A 155 14.95 1.60 11.98
N VAL A 156 15.87 2.40 12.52
CA VAL A 156 17.31 2.32 12.18
C VAL A 156 17.89 0.95 12.54
N ASP A 157 17.53 0.37 13.69
CA ASP A 157 17.93 -0.99 14.07
C ASP A 157 17.43 -2.03 13.07
N LEU A 158 16.15 -1.97 12.67
CA LEU A 158 15.57 -2.87 11.69
C LEU A 158 16.35 -2.83 10.37
N LEU A 159 16.66 -1.64 9.86
CA LEU A 159 17.41 -1.49 8.61
C LEU A 159 18.83 -2.07 8.70
N LYS A 160 19.54 -1.83 9.82
CA LYS A 160 20.89 -2.38 10.04
C LYS A 160 20.87 -3.90 10.07
N ARG A 161 19.90 -4.49 10.78
CA ARG A 161 19.75 -5.94 10.90
C ARG A 161 19.34 -6.57 9.57
N ALA A 162 18.41 -5.94 8.84
CA ALA A 162 18.03 -6.36 7.50
C ALA A 162 19.25 -6.40 6.57
N ALA A 163 20.09 -5.37 6.58
CA ALA A 163 21.31 -5.34 5.79
C ALA A 163 22.32 -6.44 6.20
N GLN A 164 22.46 -6.74 7.50
CA GLN A 164 23.32 -7.82 8.00
C GLN A 164 22.84 -9.21 7.54
N GLU A 165 21.53 -9.40 7.42
CA GLU A 165 20.91 -10.61 6.89
C GLU A 165 20.85 -10.64 5.35
N GLY A 166 21.44 -9.65 4.67
CA GLY A 166 21.48 -9.57 3.21
C GLY A 166 20.17 -9.16 2.53
N VAL A 167 19.22 -8.58 3.27
CA VAL A 167 17.97 -8.06 2.72
C VAL A 167 18.25 -6.84 1.85
N THR A 168 17.67 -6.82 0.65
CA THR A 168 17.68 -5.67 -0.26
C THR A 168 16.29 -5.08 -0.36
N PHE A 169 16.20 -3.75 -0.32
CA PHE A 169 14.95 -3.02 -0.52
C PHE A 169 14.82 -2.58 -1.97
N CYS A 170 13.61 -2.65 -2.50
CA CYS A 170 13.28 -2.20 -3.85
C CYS A 170 12.00 -1.34 -3.82
N PRO A 171 11.83 -0.42 -4.80
CA PRO A 171 10.54 0.22 -5.03
C PRO A 171 9.48 -0.82 -5.41
N LEU A 172 8.22 -0.57 -5.06
CA LEU A 172 7.14 -1.53 -5.32
C LEU A 172 7.01 -1.87 -6.80
N SER A 173 7.32 -0.93 -7.68
CA SER A 173 7.19 -1.15 -9.12
C SER A 173 8.15 -2.20 -9.72
N GLU A 174 9.17 -2.62 -8.97
CA GLU A 174 10.01 -3.78 -9.31
C GLU A 174 9.32 -5.12 -9.05
N LEU A 175 8.21 -5.13 -8.30
CA LEU A 175 7.40 -6.33 -8.05
C LEU A 175 6.38 -6.63 -9.16
N LEU A 176 6.32 -5.78 -10.19
CA LEU A 176 5.47 -5.99 -11.34
C LEU A 176 6.07 -7.07 -12.25
N SER A 177 5.22 -7.99 -12.70
CA SER A 177 5.55 -8.99 -13.71
C SER A 177 4.62 -8.86 -14.92
N GLU A 178 5.04 -9.43 -16.05
CA GLU A 178 4.22 -9.46 -17.27
C GLU A 178 2.94 -10.30 -17.08
N THR A 179 3.03 -11.34 -16.27
CA THR A 179 1.93 -12.26 -15.96
C THR A 179 1.58 -12.20 -14.48
N LEU A 180 0.35 -11.78 -14.20
CA LEU A 180 -0.20 -11.66 -12.84
C LEU A 180 -1.51 -12.46 -12.74
N PRO A 181 -1.78 -13.12 -11.61
CA PRO A 181 -3.06 -13.79 -11.40
C PRO A 181 -4.21 -12.78 -11.40
N LEU A 182 -5.41 -13.25 -11.73
CA LEU A 182 -6.62 -12.45 -11.61
C LEU A 182 -7.16 -12.52 -10.19
N GLY A 183 -7.82 -11.45 -9.75
CA GLY A 183 -8.43 -11.39 -8.44
C GLY A 183 -9.40 -10.23 -8.30
N GLN A 184 -9.74 -9.89 -7.06
CA GLN A 184 -10.62 -8.80 -6.71
C GLN A 184 -10.10 -8.12 -5.43
N VAL A 185 -10.53 -6.88 -5.22
CA VAL A 185 -10.40 -6.19 -3.92
C VAL A 185 -11.79 -6.15 -3.28
N VAL A 186 -11.96 -6.89 -2.20
CA VAL A 186 -13.21 -6.97 -1.45
C VAL A 186 -13.04 -6.35 -0.08
N ARG A 187 -14.13 -5.78 0.48
CA ARG A 187 -14.09 -5.28 1.85
C ARG A 187 -13.94 -6.45 2.82
N GLY A 188 -12.97 -6.36 3.72
CA GLY A 188 -12.75 -7.31 4.81
C GLY A 188 -12.25 -6.61 6.08
N ASN A 189 -11.87 -7.40 7.08
CA ASN A 189 -11.31 -6.91 8.34
C ASN A 189 -10.06 -7.71 8.69
N ILE A 190 -9.14 -7.08 9.42
CA ILE A 190 -7.95 -7.73 9.97
C ILE A 190 -7.93 -7.48 11.48
N ALA A 191 -7.53 -8.50 12.24
CA ALA A 191 -7.39 -8.39 13.68
C ALA A 191 -6.40 -7.27 14.06
N GLY A 192 -6.78 -6.43 15.01
CA GLY A 192 -5.97 -5.28 15.43
C GLY A 192 -6.23 -3.99 14.65
N ARG A 193 -7.11 -3.98 13.64
CA ARG A 193 -7.52 -2.76 12.92
C ARG A 193 -9.01 -2.48 12.99
N GLU A 194 -9.33 -1.20 13.08
CA GLU A 194 -10.70 -0.71 13.07
C GLU A 194 -11.24 -0.42 11.65
N GLY A 195 -12.49 -0.82 11.44
CA GLY A 195 -13.20 -0.65 10.18
C GLY A 195 -12.74 -1.61 9.08
N TRP A 196 -13.38 -1.48 7.92
CA TRP A 196 -13.17 -2.38 6.78
C TRP A 196 -11.98 -1.94 5.93
N LEU A 197 -11.23 -2.86 5.39
CA LEU A 197 -10.11 -2.60 4.49
C LEU A 197 -10.29 -3.40 3.21
N GLY A 198 -9.63 -2.97 2.14
CA GLY A 198 -9.52 -3.74 0.91
C GLY A 198 -8.67 -4.98 1.17
N CYS A 199 -9.22 -6.14 0.90
CA CYS A 199 -8.56 -7.43 0.98
C CYS A 199 -8.50 -8.05 -0.41
N GLN A 200 -7.34 -8.60 -0.75
CA GLN A 200 -7.14 -9.40 -1.95
C GLN A 200 -7.98 -10.69 -1.88
N GLN A 201 -8.70 -10.99 -2.95
CA GLN A 201 -9.32 -12.28 -3.19
C GLN A 201 -8.91 -12.78 -4.58
N ILE A 202 -8.12 -13.85 -4.67
CA ILE A 202 -7.69 -14.41 -5.95
C ILE A 202 -8.85 -15.12 -6.63
N ALA A 203 -8.95 -14.99 -7.96
CA ALA A 203 -9.94 -15.71 -8.73
C ALA A 203 -9.66 -17.22 -8.66
N GLY A 204 -10.64 -18.01 -8.19
CA GLY A 204 -10.52 -19.47 -8.10
C GLY A 204 -10.13 -20.01 -6.73
N SER A 205 -9.80 -19.18 -5.74
CA SER A 205 -9.73 -19.61 -4.33
C SER A 205 -11.14 -19.58 -3.72
N ARG A 206 -11.80 -20.74 -3.67
CA ARG A 206 -12.95 -21.01 -2.79
C ARG A 206 -12.47 -21.73 -1.55
#